data_AF-A0A6I2GMK8-F1
#
_entry.id   AF-A0A6I2GMK8-F1
#
_cell.length_a   1.000
_cell.length_b   1.000
_cell.length_c   1.000
_cell.angle_alpha   90.00
_cell.angle_beta   90.00
_cell.angle_gamma   90.00
#
_symmetry.space_group_name_H-M   'P 1'
#
loop_
_entity.id
_entity.type
_entity.pdbx_description
1 polymer ?
#
loop_
_entity_poly.entity_id
_entity_poly.type
_entity_poly.pdbx_seq_one_letter_code
_entity_poly.pdbx_strand_id
1 'polypeptide(L)'
;MGDYDAINEHNAARAHAEDWPELTGSPDQVRWAITVRQNKIDEFDAGQTPEPERGRMRAVLLRETRAAVWLDNRAHPWGVVWLANLTEAERAALLP
;
A
#
# COMPACT_ATOMS: atom_id res chain seq x y z
N MET A 1 -17.83 11.11 15.89
CA MET A 1 -17.34 10.41 14.71
C MET A 1 -17.17 11.45 13.63
N GLY A 2 -15.93 11.83 13.35
CA GLY A 2 -15.63 12.86 12.35
C GLY A 2 -15.62 12.26 10.94
N ASP A 3 -15.63 13.11 9.91
CA ASP A 3 -15.66 12.69 8.50
C ASP A 3 -14.51 11.71 8.14
N TYR A 4 -13.36 11.85 8.80
CA TYR A 4 -12.21 10.96 8.62
C TYR A 4 -12.37 9.57 9.25
N ASP A 5 -13.18 9.42 10.31
CA ASP A 5 -13.41 8.11 10.94
C ASP A 5 -14.17 7.20 9.99
N ALA A 6 -15.22 7.73 9.35
CA ALA A 6 -16.02 6.99 8.38
C ALA A 6 -15.20 6.57 7.14
N ILE A 7 -14.29 7.42 6.66
CA ILE A 7 -13.37 7.09 5.55
C ILE A 7 -12.44 5.96 5.95
N ASN A 8 -11.84 6.03 7.14
CA ASN A 8 -10.93 5.00 7.63
C ASN A 8 -11.64 3.65 7.83
N GLU A 9 -12.86 3.66 8.37
CA GLU A 9 -13.69 2.45 8.51
C GLU A 9 -14.07 1.84 7.16
N HIS A 10 -14.47 2.67 6.19
CA HIS A 10 -14.77 2.21 4.83
C HIS A 10 -13.54 1.54 4.18
N ASN A 11 -12.37 2.18 4.28
CA ASN A 11 -11.13 1.64 3.73
C ASN A 11 -10.67 0.37 4.47
N ALA A 12 -10.94 0.27 5.78
CA ALA A 12 -10.67 -0.95 6.54
C ALA A 12 -11.56 -2.11 6.09
N ALA A 13 -12.87 -1.87 5.89
CA ALA A 13 -13.80 -2.86 5.38
C ALA A 13 -13.40 -3.33 3.97
N ARG A 14 -12.99 -2.40 3.10
CA ARG A 14 -12.50 -2.71 1.75
C ARG A 14 -11.23 -3.56 1.78
N ALA A 15 -10.23 -3.17 2.57
CA ALA A 15 -9.00 -3.94 2.72
C ALA A 15 -9.26 -5.37 3.23
N HIS A 16 -10.21 -5.54 4.16
CA HIS A 16 -10.63 -6.86 4.63
C HIS A 16 -11.36 -7.66 3.53
N ALA A 17 -12.24 -7.03 2.76
CA ALA A 17 -12.95 -7.70 1.65
C ALA A 17 -12.00 -8.14 0.53
N GLU A 18 -10.86 -7.47 0.37
CA GLU A 18 -9.81 -7.82 -0.59
C GLU A 18 -8.71 -8.73 0.01
N ASP A 19 -8.88 -9.24 1.23
CA ASP A 19 -7.91 -10.08 1.95
C ASP A 19 -6.50 -9.45 2.06
N TRP A 20 -6.42 -8.13 2.23
CA TRP A 20 -5.14 -7.45 2.40
C TRP A 20 -4.50 -7.80 3.74
N PRO A 21 -3.17 -7.97 3.80
CA PRO A 21 -2.46 -8.15 5.07
C PRO A 21 -2.76 -7.03 6.06
N GLU A 22 -2.90 -7.38 7.34
CA GLU A 22 -3.12 -6.40 8.40
C GLU A 22 -1.92 -5.48 8.58
N LEU A 23 -2.20 -4.20 8.89
CA LEU A 23 -1.16 -3.24 9.20
C LEU A 23 -0.75 -3.32 10.68
N THR A 24 0.52 -3.12 10.93
CA THR A 24 1.16 -3.11 12.26
C THR A 24 1.57 -1.68 12.62
N GLY A 25 1.39 -1.31 13.89
CA GLY A 25 1.65 0.03 14.41
C GLY A 25 0.71 0.38 15.56
N SER A 26 0.71 1.64 16.01
CA SER A 26 -0.31 2.08 16.96
C SER A 26 -1.70 2.10 16.31
N PRO A 27 -2.80 1.97 17.07
CA PRO A 27 -4.15 2.02 16.51
C PRO A 27 -4.41 3.27 15.67
N ASP A 28 -3.92 4.42 16.13
CA ASP A 28 -4.06 5.71 15.42
C ASP A 28 -3.26 5.72 14.11
N GLN A 29 -2.05 5.16 14.12
CA GLN A 29 -1.25 5.01 12.91
C GLN A 29 -1.93 4.07 11.91
N VAL A 30 -2.43 2.92 12.37
CA VAL A 30 -3.09 1.92 11.51
C VAL A 30 -4.34 2.53 10.86
N ARG A 31 -5.17 3.24 11.63
CA ARG A 31 -6.38 3.90 11.09
C ARG A 31 -6.07 4.88 9.97
N TRP A 32 -5.00 5.66 10.07
CA TRP A 32 -4.65 6.59 8.98
C TRP A 32 -3.91 5.88 7.83
N ALA A 33 -3.00 4.97 8.17
CA ALA A 33 -2.20 4.24 7.19
C ALA A 33 -3.05 3.40 6.24
N ILE A 34 -4.20 2.87 6.68
CA ILE A 34 -5.10 2.11 5.81
C ILE A 34 -5.63 2.95 4.65
N THR A 35 -5.98 4.21 4.93
CA THR A 35 -6.43 5.18 3.92
C THR A 35 -5.28 5.59 3.00
N VAL A 36 -4.08 5.80 3.53
CA VAL A 36 -2.91 6.10 2.69
C VAL A 36 -2.54 4.93 1.78
N ARG A 37 -2.56 3.70 2.31
CA ARG A 37 -2.35 2.48 1.52
C ARG A 37 -3.40 2.37 0.43
N GLN A 38 -4.66 2.59 0.76
CA GLN A 38 -5.76 2.54 -0.20
C GLN A 38 -5.55 3.53 -1.36
N ASN A 39 -5.27 4.80 -1.05
CA ASN A 39 -5.03 5.83 -2.06
C ASN A 39 -3.86 5.47 -2.99
N LYS A 40 -2.80 4.86 -2.46
CA LYS A 40 -1.64 4.43 -3.25
C LYS A 40 -1.93 3.23 -4.12
N ILE A 41 -2.72 2.27 -3.63
CA ILE A 41 -3.18 1.15 -4.45
C ILE A 41 -4.10 1.65 -5.56
N ASP A 42 -4.99 2.61 -5.28
CA ASP A 42 -5.84 3.22 -6.31
C ASP A 42 -5.00 4.01 -7.34
N GLU A 43 -3.96 4.74 -6.91
CA GLU A 43 -2.98 5.41 -7.79
C GLU A 43 -2.23 4.40 -8.69
N PHE A 44 -1.83 3.26 -8.12
CA PHE A 44 -1.18 2.17 -8.83
C PHE A 44 -2.12 1.49 -9.83
N ASP A 45 -3.35 1.16 -9.42
CA ASP A 45 -4.35 0.46 -10.23
C ASP A 45 -4.87 1.34 -11.39
N ALA A 46 -4.81 2.66 -11.26
CA ALA A 46 -5.08 3.62 -12.34
C ALA A 46 -3.98 3.69 -13.41
N GLY A 47 -2.80 3.11 -13.14
CA GLY A 47 -1.68 3.04 -14.07
C GLY A 47 -1.92 2.09 -15.26
N GLN A 48 -1.03 2.15 -16.25
CA GLN A 48 -1.11 1.34 -17.48
C GLN A 48 -0.23 0.09 -17.48
N THR A 49 0.24 -0.36 -16.31
CA THR A 49 1.09 -1.56 -16.22
C THR A 49 0.30 -2.79 -16.70
N PRO A 50 0.80 -3.55 -17.70
CA PRO A 50 0.11 -4.72 -18.20
C PRO A 50 0.24 -5.92 -17.25
N GLU A 51 -0.67 -6.88 -17.38
CA GLU A 51 -0.47 -8.21 -16.76
C GLU A 51 0.61 -9.00 -17.52
N PRO A 52 1.40 -9.86 -16.85
CA PRO A 52 1.32 -10.25 -15.42
C PRO A 52 2.13 -9.34 -14.49
N GLU A 53 2.76 -8.29 -15.02
CA GLU A 53 3.65 -7.40 -14.26
C GLU A 53 2.88 -6.65 -13.17
N ARG A 54 1.69 -6.13 -13.50
CA ARG A 54 0.82 -5.45 -12.54
C ARG A 54 0.50 -6.33 -11.33
N GLY A 55 0.10 -7.59 -11.53
CA GLY A 55 -0.16 -8.52 -10.43
C GLY A 55 1.06 -8.72 -9.52
N ARG A 56 2.26 -8.85 -10.11
CA ARG A 56 3.52 -8.98 -9.33
C ARG A 56 3.84 -7.71 -8.55
N MET A 57 3.71 -6.54 -9.16
CA MET A 57 3.97 -5.26 -8.50
C MET A 57 2.99 -4.97 -7.37
N ARG A 58 1.70 -5.27 -7.57
CA ARG A 58 0.67 -5.16 -6.53
C ARG A 58 0.99 -6.06 -5.34
N ALA A 59 1.41 -7.29 -5.60
CA ALA A 59 1.82 -8.21 -4.55
C ALA A 59 3.00 -7.65 -3.74
N VAL A 60 3.99 -7.03 -4.39
CA VAL A 60 5.12 -6.37 -3.70
C VAL A 60 4.66 -5.21 -2.83
N LEU A 61 3.77 -4.34 -3.32
CA LEU A 61 3.20 -3.24 -2.53
C LEU A 61 2.50 -3.74 -1.26
N LEU A 62 1.71 -4.82 -1.38
CA LEU A 62 0.95 -5.37 -0.27
C LEU A 62 1.79 -6.14 0.76
N ARG A 63 3.07 -6.41 0.49
CA ARG A 63 4.00 -6.96 1.51
C ARG A 63 4.27 -5.98 2.64
N GLU A 64 4.12 -4.68 2.42
CA GLU A 64 4.36 -3.67 3.45
C GLU A 64 3.23 -3.63 4.47
N THR A 65 3.51 -4.18 5.65
CA THR A 65 2.55 -4.19 6.76
C THR A 65 2.80 -3.09 7.77
N ARG A 66 3.90 -2.32 7.72
CA ARG A 66 4.18 -1.30 8.73
C ARG A 66 3.43 -0.01 8.41
N ALA A 67 2.52 0.39 9.30
CA ALA A 67 1.77 1.64 9.16
C ALA A 67 2.68 2.86 8.98
N ALA A 68 3.81 2.90 9.69
CA ALA A 68 4.78 4.00 9.59
C ALA A 68 5.30 4.20 8.16
N VAL A 69 5.60 3.13 7.41
CA VAL A 69 6.14 3.25 6.04
C VAL A 69 5.12 3.90 5.10
N TRP A 70 3.85 3.51 5.21
CA TRP A 70 2.78 4.14 4.44
C TRP A 70 2.65 5.62 4.77
N LEU A 71 2.67 5.97 6.06
CA LEU A 71 2.53 7.35 6.53
C LEU A 71 3.73 8.22 6.16
N ASP A 72 4.95 7.73 6.32
CA ASP A 72 6.18 8.44 5.94
C ASP A 72 6.21 8.73 4.44
N ASN A 73 5.66 7.81 3.65
CA ASN A 73 5.59 7.94 2.19
C ASN A 73 4.28 8.55 1.66
N ARG A 74 3.42 9.09 2.52
CA ARG A 74 2.08 9.58 2.13
C ARG A 74 2.09 10.65 1.03
N ALA A 75 3.14 11.48 0.96
CA ALA A 75 3.30 12.54 -0.02
C ALA A 75 4.14 12.12 -1.26
N HIS A 76 4.70 10.91 -1.24
CA HIS A 76 5.49 10.36 -2.33
C HIS A 76 4.62 9.48 -3.24
N PRO A 77 5.02 9.23 -4.50
CA PRO A 77 4.32 8.27 -5.38
C PRO A 77 4.26 6.87 -4.78
N TRP A 78 3.30 6.03 -5.21
CA TRP A 78 3.23 4.62 -4.82
C TRP A 78 4.55 3.86 -5.08
N GLY A 79 5.29 4.24 -6.12
CA GLY A 79 6.54 3.62 -6.53
C GLY A 79 7.63 3.62 -5.46
N VAL A 80 7.63 4.58 -4.54
CA VAL A 80 8.62 4.62 -3.44
C VAL A 80 8.40 3.47 -2.46
N VAL A 81 7.13 3.18 -2.12
CA VAL A 81 6.79 2.05 -1.23
C VAL A 81 7.07 0.73 -1.94
N TRP A 82 6.78 0.65 -3.23
CA TRP A 82 7.08 -0.54 -4.04
C TRP A 82 8.58 -0.85 -4.03
N LEU A 83 9.43 0.14 -4.35
CA LEU A 83 10.90 -0.01 -4.35
C LEU A 83 11.45 -0.46 -2.98
N ALA A 84 10.89 0.09 -1.89
CA ALA A 84 11.30 -0.26 -0.54
C ALA A 84 10.98 -1.72 -0.16
N ASN A 85 10.01 -2.35 -0.84
CA ASN A 85 9.52 -3.70 -0.55
C ASN A 85 10.03 -4.78 -1.52
N LEU A 86 10.90 -4.40 -2.45
CA LEU A 86 11.64 -5.36 -3.27
C LEU A 86 12.67 -6.10 -2.41
N THR A 87 12.83 -7.39 -2.67
CA THR A 87 13.98 -8.17 -2.23
C THR A 87 15.24 -7.74 -2.99
N GLU A 88 16.41 -8.14 -2.49
CA GLU A 88 17.67 -7.88 -3.21
C GLU A 88 17.69 -8.52 -4.60
N ALA A 89 17.18 -9.75 -4.72
CA ALA A 89 17.05 -10.43 -6.01
C ALA A 89 16.10 -9.70 -6.97
N GLU A 90 14.94 -9.25 -6.49
CA GLU A 90 14.00 -8.47 -7.30
C GLU A 90 14.59 -7.12 -7.73
N ARG A 91 15.37 -6.43 -6.86
CA ARG A 91 16.09 -5.21 -7.22
C ARG A 91 17.17 -5.45 -8.27
N ALA A 92 17.96 -6.51 -8.10
CA ALA A 92 19.02 -6.86 -9.05
C ALA A 92 18.45 -7.17 -10.45
N ALA A 93 17.26 -7.77 -10.52
CA ALA A 93 16.59 -8.05 -11.79
C ALA A 93 16.10 -6.78 -12.52
N LEU A 94 15.95 -5.64 -11.83
CA LEU A 94 15.50 -4.37 -12.43
C LEU A 94 16.64 -3.51 -12.99
N LEU A 95 17.88 -3.73 -12.53
CA LEU A 95 19.07 -2.96 -12.90
C LEU A 95 20.10 -3.90 -13.57
N PRO A 96 19.95 -4.20 -14.87
CA PRO A 96 20.91 -5.01 -15.61
C PRO A 96 22.27 -4.31 -15.80
#